data_AF-A0A8T2V229-F1
#
_entry.id   AF-A0A8T2V229-F1
#
_cell.length_a   1.000
_cell.length_b   1.000
_cell.length_c   1.000
_cell.angle_alpha   90.00
_cell.angle_beta   90.00
_cell.angle_gamma   90.00
#
_symmetry.space_group_name_H-M   'P 1'
#
loop_
_entity.id
_entity.type
_entity.pdbx_description
1 polymer ?
#
loop_
_entity_poly.entity_id
_entity_poly.type
_entity_poly.pdbx_seq_one_letter_code
_entity_poly.pdbx_strand_id
1 'polypeptide(L)'
;MNALLTTDQPVGTYILAVHAYDSAGPNVPIDNTTATAFISYKGTTNASRPVMPSLPVYNDTTFANNFSASLKSLNSDEFPALVPKTVDRHLLFTVGLARKPCSRGKKCQGPSGGRFAASVNNISFTLPKTALLQSFFLPSSPAHDTANPNTNNIMFLTNFPDQPTTPFNYTGAVQPKNIAPKEGTRVSWIPFNASVQLVLQGTSILGTESHPVHLHGYNFFVVGRGNGNFNSSSDPANFNLIDPPERNTIGVPKGGWVALRFRADNPGVWFMHCHLEVHTSWGLETAFLVTNGKKKADSLQPPPQDLPVC
;
A
#
# COMPACT_ATOMS: atom_id res chain seq x y z
N MET A 1 -13.16 8.94 2.39
CA MET A 1 -14.49 8.45 1.99
C MET A 1 -15.45 9.61 2.13
N ASN A 2 -16.29 9.86 1.12
CA ASN A 2 -17.33 10.88 1.21
C ASN A 2 -18.67 10.16 1.45
N ALA A 3 -19.48 10.68 2.35
CA ALA A 3 -20.80 10.16 2.65
C ALA A 3 -21.79 11.33 2.71
N LEU A 4 -23.00 11.14 2.19
CA LEU A 4 -24.10 12.08 2.35
C LEU A 4 -24.94 11.64 3.54
N LEU A 5 -25.20 12.57 4.45
CA LEU A 5 -26.08 12.37 5.59
C LEU A 5 -27.35 13.20 5.39
N THR A 6 -28.49 12.52 5.29
CA THR A 6 -29.81 13.17 5.32
C THR A 6 -30.26 13.29 6.77
N THR A 7 -30.54 14.52 7.23
CA THR A 7 -30.99 14.78 8.61
C THR A 7 -32.51 14.80 8.69
N ASP A 8 -33.13 13.63 8.53
CA ASP A 8 -34.59 13.42 8.50
C ASP A 8 -35.16 12.81 9.80
N GLN A 9 -34.32 12.65 10.82
CA GLN A 9 -34.72 12.09 12.11
C GLN A 9 -35.40 13.16 12.99
N PRO A 10 -36.17 12.76 14.03
CA PRO A 10 -36.77 13.70 14.97
C PRO A 10 -35.74 14.67 15.56
N VAL A 11 -36.18 15.89 15.89
CA VAL A 11 -35.30 16.91 16.51
C VAL A 11 -34.70 16.35 17.80
N GLY A 12 -33.38 16.19 17.80
CA GLY A 12 -32.65 15.54 18.89
C GLY A 12 -31.13 15.60 18.71
N THR A 13 -30.42 14.89 19.57
CA THR A 13 -28.97 14.70 19.48
C THR A 13 -28.67 13.25 19.14
N TYR A 14 -27.71 13.01 18.25
CA TYR A 14 -27.31 11.69 17.77
C TYR A 14 -25.80 11.52 17.93
N ILE A 15 -25.34 10.29 18.19
CA ILE A 15 -23.91 9.98 18.33
C ILE A 15 -23.35 9.52 16.99
N LEU A 16 -22.28 10.17 16.53
CA LEU A 16 -21.35 9.63 15.56
C LEU A 16 -20.25 8.89 16.32
N ALA A 17 -19.91 7.67 15.92
CA ALA A 17 -18.94 6.84 16.62
C ALA A 17 -17.92 6.21 15.66
N VAL A 18 -16.68 6.11 16.12
CA VAL A 18 -15.58 5.47 15.40
C VAL A 18 -14.77 4.63 16.38
N HIS A 19 -14.41 3.42 15.97
CA HIS A 19 -13.50 2.55 16.69
C HIS A 19 -12.57 1.81 15.71
N ALA A 20 -11.48 1.24 16.22
CA ALA A 20 -10.50 0.55 15.40
C ALA A 20 -11.05 -0.78 14.83
N TYR A 21 -10.64 -1.09 13.60
CA TYR A 21 -10.64 -2.45 13.08
C TYR A 21 -9.23 -3.04 13.25
N ASP A 22 -9.10 -4.13 14.00
CA ASP A 22 -7.85 -4.86 14.20
C ASP A 22 -7.83 -6.16 13.40
N SER A 23 -6.83 -6.25 12.53
CA SER A 23 -6.55 -7.43 11.73
C SER A 23 -5.35 -8.24 12.21
N ALA A 24 -4.47 -7.66 13.03
CA ALA A 24 -3.22 -8.28 13.48
C ALA A 24 -3.46 -9.42 14.49
N GLY A 25 -4.61 -9.40 15.16
CA GLY A 25 -5.10 -10.48 16.01
C GLY A 25 -4.82 -10.23 17.49
N PRO A 26 -5.33 -11.11 18.38
CA PRO A 26 -5.51 -10.82 19.81
C PRO A 26 -4.22 -10.60 20.60
N ASN A 27 -3.06 -10.95 20.03
CA ASN A 27 -1.76 -10.84 20.70
C ASN A 27 -1.04 -9.52 20.40
N VAL A 28 -1.64 -8.65 19.58
CA VAL A 28 -1.11 -7.31 19.30
C VAL A 28 -1.97 -6.30 20.05
N PRO A 29 -1.43 -5.60 21.06
CA PRO A 29 -2.19 -4.59 21.78
C PRO A 29 -2.64 -3.47 20.85
N ILE A 30 -3.91 -3.09 20.97
CA ILE A 30 -4.50 -1.97 20.24
C ILE A 30 -5.11 -0.97 21.24
N ASP A 31 -5.19 0.28 20.84
CA ASP A 31 -6.14 1.21 21.46
C ASP A 31 -7.55 0.87 20.95
N ASN A 32 -8.34 0.21 21.79
CA ASN A 32 -9.72 -0.17 21.48
C ASN A 32 -10.75 0.83 22.03
N THR A 33 -10.34 2.06 22.31
CA THR A 33 -11.28 3.10 22.73
C THR A 33 -12.17 3.52 21.57
N THR A 34 -13.45 3.81 21.88
CA THR A 34 -14.39 4.34 20.89
C THR A 34 -14.41 5.86 21.00
N ALA A 35 -14.07 6.54 19.91
CA ALA A 35 -14.22 7.98 19.78
C ALA A 35 -15.65 8.32 19.39
N THR A 36 -16.21 9.39 19.97
CA THR A 36 -17.57 9.85 19.70
C THR A 36 -17.63 11.34 19.41
N ALA A 37 -18.59 11.72 18.58
CA ALA A 37 -19.00 13.10 18.32
C ALA A 37 -20.54 13.18 18.31
N PHE A 38 -21.09 14.39 18.38
CA PHE A 38 -22.53 14.60 18.42
C PHE A 38 -23.02 15.35 17.18
N ILE A 39 -24.15 14.91 16.64
CA ILE A 39 -24.93 15.61 15.62
C ILE A 39 -26.21 16.09 16.33
N SER A 40 -26.32 17.41 16.53
CA SER A 40 -27.45 18.03 17.24
C SER A 40 -28.30 18.84 16.28
N TYR A 41 -29.60 18.57 16.26
CA TYR A 41 -30.55 19.35 15.45
C TYR A 41 -30.74 20.74 16.07
N LYS A 42 -30.99 21.74 15.23
CA LYS A 42 -31.34 23.08 15.72
C LYS A 42 -32.69 22.99 16.44
N GLY A 43 -32.77 23.57 17.65
CA GLY A 43 -33.99 23.55 18.45
C GLY A 43 -34.11 22.34 19.39
N THR A 44 -33.06 21.54 19.54
CA THR A 44 -32.99 20.53 20.61
C THR A 44 -33.02 21.24 21.98
N THR A 45 -34.16 21.17 22.67
CA THR A 45 -34.39 21.79 23.98
C THR A 45 -34.25 20.82 25.16
N ASN A 46 -34.50 19.53 24.91
CA ASN A 46 -34.36 18.47 25.91
C ASN A 46 -33.23 17.51 25.50
N ALA A 47 -32.26 17.34 26.40
CA ALA A 47 -31.17 16.39 26.22
C ALA A 47 -31.64 14.96 26.53
N SER A 48 -32.51 14.40 25.70
CA SER A 48 -32.67 12.93 25.70
C SER A 48 -31.29 12.32 25.48
N ARG A 49 -30.85 11.43 26.39
CA ARG A 49 -29.52 10.82 26.31
C ARG A 49 -29.39 10.09 24.97
N PRO A 50 -28.47 10.51 24.09
CA PRO A 50 -28.40 9.96 22.74
C PRO A 50 -27.93 8.50 22.80
N VAL A 51 -28.47 7.65 21.93
CA VAL A 51 -28.20 6.21 21.91
C VAL A 51 -26.92 5.95 21.12
N MET A 52 -26.06 5.11 21.67
CA MET A 52 -24.83 4.68 21.00
C MET A 52 -25.17 3.81 19.78
N PRO A 53 -24.65 4.11 18.57
CA PRO A 53 -24.86 3.25 17.42
C PRO A 53 -24.18 1.89 17.62
N SER A 54 -24.75 0.85 17.01
CA SER A 54 -24.09 -0.46 16.94
C SER A 54 -22.93 -0.38 15.95
N LEU A 55 -21.72 -0.65 16.44
CA LEU A 55 -20.52 -0.80 15.62
C LEU A 55 -20.24 -2.30 15.41
N PRO A 56 -19.65 -2.70 14.27
CA PRO A 56 -19.14 -4.06 14.08
C PRO A 56 -18.19 -4.46 15.21
N VAL A 57 -17.94 -5.76 15.38
CA VAL A 57 -16.89 -6.19 16.30
C VAL A 57 -15.54 -5.74 15.74
N TYR A 58 -14.65 -5.23 16.60
CA TYR A 58 -13.37 -4.63 16.19
C TYR A 58 -12.47 -5.58 15.37
N ASN A 59 -12.66 -6.89 15.44
CA ASN A 59 -11.88 -7.87 14.69
C ASN A 59 -12.68 -8.57 13.56
N ASP A 60 -13.84 -8.01 13.18
CA ASP A 60 -14.70 -8.55 12.13
C ASP A 60 -14.11 -8.31 10.73
N THR A 61 -13.19 -9.20 10.36
CA THR A 61 -12.49 -9.18 9.07
C THR A 61 -13.45 -9.44 7.91
N THR A 62 -14.53 -10.20 8.14
CA THR A 62 -15.54 -10.47 7.12
C THR A 62 -16.30 -9.19 6.77
N PHE A 63 -16.75 -8.44 7.79
CA PHE A 63 -17.40 -7.15 7.59
C PHE A 63 -16.48 -6.16 6.86
N ALA A 64 -15.22 -6.01 7.30
CA ALA A 64 -14.26 -5.11 6.67
C ALA A 64 -14.01 -5.47 5.19
N ASN A 65 -13.84 -6.77 4.89
CA ASN A 65 -13.65 -7.25 3.53
C ASN A 65 -14.89 -7.06 2.67
N ASN A 66 -16.10 -7.27 3.20
CA ASN A 66 -17.36 -7.07 2.47
C ASN A 66 -17.69 -5.59 2.22
N PHE A 67 -17.32 -4.70 3.15
CA PHE A 67 -17.46 -3.27 2.94
C PHE A 67 -16.48 -2.77 1.87
N SER A 68 -15.21 -3.17 1.96
CA SER A 68 -14.25 -2.90 0.89
C SER A 68 -14.72 -3.55 -0.43
N ALA A 69 -15.29 -4.76 -0.33
CA ALA A 69 -16.16 -5.52 -1.24
C ALA A 69 -16.95 -4.71 -2.27
N SER A 70 -17.78 -3.83 -1.70
CA SER A 70 -18.88 -3.17 -2.38
C SER A 70 -18.48 -1.90 -3.12
N LEU A 71 -17.25 -1.41 -2.90
CA LEU A 71 -16.77 -0.19 -3.53
C LEU A 71 -16.61 -0.39 -5.04
N LYS A 72 -17.18 0.54 -5.80
CA LYS A 72 -17.08 0.62 -7.26
C LYS A 72 -16.80 2.07 -7.68
N SER A 73 -16.28 2.25 -8.87
CA SER A 73 -16.23 3.56 -9.51
C SER A 73 -17.63 3.95 -10.01
N LEU A 74 -17.91 5.25 -10.12
CA LEU A 74 -19.17 5.76 -10.66
C LEU A 74 -19.39 5.27 -12.11
N ASN A 75 -18.33 5.34 -12.92
CA ASN A 75 -18.28 4.84 -14.29
C ASN A 75 -19.47 5.28 -15.15
N SER A 76 -19.72 6.59 -15.19
CA SER A 76 -20.72 7.23 -16.05
C SER A 76 -20.08 7.80 -17.32
N ASP A 77 -20.89 8.30 -18.25
CA ASP A 77 -20.40 8.97 -19.46
C ASP A 77 -19.55 10.22 -19.14
N GLU A 78 -19.90 10.93 -18.07
CA GLU A 78 -19.16 12.12 -17.59
C GLU A 78 -17.91 11.76 -16.79
N PHE A 79 -17.97 10.67 -15.99
CA PHE A 79 -16.88 10.20 -15.13
C PHE A 79 -16.53 8.73 -15.42
N PRO A 80 -15.93 8.43 -16.60
CA PRO A 80 -15.67 7.07 -17.01
C PRO A 80 -14.52 6.44 -16.21
N ALA A 81 -14.64 5.16 -15.88
CA ALA A 81 -13.56 4.38 -15.29
C ALA A 81 -12.59 3.92 -16.39
N LEU A 82 -11.47 4.63 -16.56
CA LEU A 82 -10.46 4.37 -17.60
C LEU A 82 -9.49 3.24 -17.23
N VAL A 83 -10.03 2.06 -16.91
CA VAL A 83 -9.26 0.89 -16.49
C VAL A 83 -8.37 0.38 -17.63
N PRO A 84 -7.04 0.24 -17.44
CA PRO A 84 -6.17 -0.40 -18.43
C PRO A 84 -6.62 -1.84 -18.71
N LYS A 85 -6.99 -2.13 -19.96
CA LYS A 85 -7.48 -3.46 -20.38
C LYS A 85 -6.34 -4.42 -20.69
N THR A 86 -5.29 -3.90 -21.31
CA THR A 86 -4.01 -4.59 -21.55
C THR A 86 -3.02 -4.28 -20.44
N VAL A 87 -2.02 -5.14 -20.29
CA VAL A 87 -0.97 -5.03 -19.27
C VAL A 87 0.39 -5.20 -19.93
N ASP A 88 1.28 -4.24 -19.72
CA ASP A 88 2.65 -4.26 -20.22
C ASP A 88 3.63 -4.80 -19.16
N ARG A 89 3.32 -4.58 -17.87
CA ARG A 89 4.14 -5.05 -16.74
C ARG A 89 3.30 -5.78 -15.71
N HIS A 90 3.67 -7.03 -15.42
CA HIS A 90 3.05 -7.85 -14.39
C HIS A 90 3.98 -7.95 -13.17
N LEU A 91 3.53 -7.40 -12.04
CA LEU A 91 4.29 -7.37 -10.80
C LEU A 91 3.55 -8.16 -9.71
N LEU A 92 4.28 -8.92 -8.91
CA LEU A 92 3.80 -9.54 -7.68
C LEU A 92 4.74 -9.14 -6.55
N PHE A 93 4.22 -8.33 -5.65
CA PHE A 93 4.94 -7.83 -4.50
C PHE A 93 4.37 -8.48 -3.25
N THR A 94 5.16 -9.34 -2.60
CA THR A 94 4.81 -9.80 -1.25
C THR A 94 4.97 -8.65 -0.27
N VAL A 95 4.00 -8.48 0.61
CA VAL A 95 3.99 -7.46 1.66
C VAL A 95 3.81 -8.14 3.00
N GLY A 96 4.57 -7.70 4.00
CA GLY A 96 4.40 -8.19 5.35
C GLY A 96 5.56 -7.87 6.28
N LEU A 97 5.40 -8.35 7.51
CA LEU A 97 6.39 -8.23 8.55
C LEU A 97 7.57 -9.17 8.30
N ALA A 98 8.66 -8.87 8.97
CA ALA A 98 9.90 -9.63 8.93
C ALA A 98 10.64 -9.46 10.26
N ARG A 99 11.74 -10.20 10.44
CA ARG A 99 12.55 -10.11 11.66
C ARG A 99 14.01 -9.97 11.32
N LYS A 100 14.64 -8.89 11.77
CA LYS A 100 16.09 -8.73 11.68
C LYS A 100 16.80 -9.17 12.97
N PRO A 101 18.06 -9.64 12.88
CA PRO A 101 18.86 -9.96 14.06
C PRO A 101 18.99 -8.77 15.01
N CYS A 102 19.11 -9.05 16.30
CA CYS A 102 19.48 -8.02 17.26
C CYS A 102 20.95 -7.62 17.07
N SER A 103 21.27 -6.35 17.32
CA SER A 103 22.65 -5.88 17.28
C SER A 103 23.51 -6.62 18.31
N ARG A 104 24.77 -6.93 17.96
CA ARG A 104 25.69 -7.67 18.83
C ARG A 104 25.81 -7.00 20.20
N GLY A 105 25.65 -7.79 21.27
CA GLY A 105 25.74 -7.31 22.65
C GLY A 105 24.52 -6.51 23.14
N LYS A 106 23.44 -6.44 22.36
CA LYS A 106 22.16 -5.85 22.78
C LYS A 106 21.11 -6.95 22.99
N LYS A 107 20.13 -6.66 23.86
CA LYS A 107 18.90 -7.45 24.00
C LYS A 107 17.79 -6.71 23.28
N CYS A 108 17.05 -7.40 22.42
CA CYS A 108 15.93 -6.83 21.69
C CYS A 108 14.63 -7.48 22.14
N GLN A 109 13.53 -6.72 22.09
CA GLN A 109 12.21 -7.14 22.57
C GLN A 109 11.32 -7.69 21.45
N GLY A 110 11.81 -7.71 20.20
CA GLY A 110 11.05 -8.22 19.07
C GLY A 110 10.96 -9.75 19.07
N PRO A 111 10.30 -10.33 18.05
CA PRO A 111 10.01 -11.74 17.98
C PRO A 111 11.29 -12.57 18.11
N SER A 112 11.28 -13.62 18.94
CA SER A 112 12.43 -14.49 19.18
C SER A 112 13.73 -13.74 19.54
N GLY A 113 13.62 -12.61 20.26
CA GLY A 113 14.76 -11.78 20.67
C GLY A 113 15.41 -10.97 19.55
N GLY A 114 14.76 -10.87 18.39
CA GLY A 114 15.17 -10.03 17.26
C GLY A 114 14.60 -8.62 17.32
N ARG A 115 14.66 -7.91 16.19
CA ARG A 115 13.97 -6.63 15.98
C ARG A 115 12.92 -6.83 14.90
N PHE A 116 11.78 -6.17 15.06
CA PHE A 116 10.82 -6.06 13.97
C PHE A 116 11.48 -5.40 12.75
N ALA A 117 11.09 -5.90 11.60
CA ALA A 117 11.36 -5.36 10.29
C ALA A 117 10.09 -5.59 9.44
N ALA A 118 10.05 -5.03 8.26
CA ALA A 118 9.04 -5.30 7.27
C ALA A 118 9.67 -5.19 5.88
N SER A 119 9.01 -5.76 4.88
CA SER A 119 9.59 -5.82 3.55
C SER A 119 8.55 -5.90 2.45
N VAL A 120 8.98 -5.45 1.27
CA VAL A 120 8.32 -5.76 0.00
C VAL A 120 9.24 -6.70 -0.78
N ASN A 121 8.75 -7.87 -1.22
CA ASN A 121 9.57 -8.88 -1.90
C ASN A 121 10.86 -9.27 -1.15
N ASN A 122 10.78 -9.39 0.18
CA ASN A 122 11.91 -9.73 1.06
C ASN A 122 13.06 -8.69 1.05
N ILE A 123 12.78 -7.47 0.60
CA ILE A 123 13.66 -6.32 0.69
C ILE A 123 13.06 -5.35 1.71
N SER A 124 13.79 -5.09 2.78
CA SER A 124 13.45 -4.06 3.76
C SER A 124 14.09 -2.77 3.31
N PHE A 125 13.27 -1.78 2.97
CA PHE A 125 13.80 -0.55 2.41
C PHE A 125 14.63 0.20 3.45
N THR A 126 15.65 0.88 2.95
CA THR A 126 16.45 1.80 3.76
C THR A 126 16.42 3.15 3.08
N LEU A 127 15.97 4.17 3.80
CA LEU A 127 15.96 5.53 3.28
C LEU A 127 17.39 5.98 2.97
N PRO A 128 17.68 6.43 1.74
CA PRO A 128 18.99 6.95 1.39
C PRO A 128 19.23 8.31 2.03
N LYS A 129 20.50 8.73 2.12
CA LYS A 129 20.87 10.08 2.57
C LYS A 129 20.56 11.14 1.52
N THR A 130 20.57 10.77 0.25
CA THR A 130 20.23 11.64 -0.88
C THR A 130 18.82 11.32 -1.35
N ALA A 131 17.98 12.34 -1.57
CA ALA A 131 16.63 12.14 -2.07
C ALA A 131 16.64 11.33 -3.38
N LEU A 132 15.78 10.31 -3.49
CA LEU A 132 15.71 9.46 -4.67
C LEU A 132 15.46 10.29 -5.94
N LEU A 133 14.53 11.24 -5.87
CA LEU A 133 14.22 12.13 -6.98
C LEU A 133 15.42 13.02 -7.36
N GLN A 134 16.21 13.50 -6.39
CA GLN A 134 17.40 14.30 -6.69
C GLN A 134 18.41 13.49 -7.50
N SER A 135 18.61 12.21 -7.16
CA SER A 135 19.52 11.34 -7.92
C SER A 135 19.06 11.08 -9.36
N PHE A 136 17.79 11.35 -9.69
CA PHE A 136 17.30 11.35 -11.08
C PHE A 136 17.95 12.45 -11.94
N PHE A 137 18.45 13.52 -11.31
CA PHE A 137 19.03 14.69 -12.00
C PHE A 137 20.55 14.83 -11.85
N LEU A 138 21.21 13.99 -11.05
CA LEU A 138 22.65 14.11 -10.78
C LEU A 138 23.52 13.40 -11.85
N PRO A 139 24.70 13.95 -12.19
CA PRO A 139 25.70 13.27 -13.03
C PRO A 139 26.39 12.10 -12.29
N SER A 140 26.87 11.10 -13.05
CA SER A 140 27.34 9.77 -12.59
C SER A 140 28.41 9.72 -11.48
N SER A 141 28.37 8.65 -10.67
CA SER A 141 29.53 8.01 -10.03
C SER A 141 29.56 6.51 -10.43
N PRO A 142 30.72 5.91 -10.74
CA PRO A 142 30.83 4.59 -11.34
C PRO A 142 30.65 3.46 -10.31
N ALA A 143 29.42 3.20 -9.89
CA ALA A 143 29.04 1.93 -9.27
C ALA A 143 27.51 1.84 -9.20
N HIS A 144 26.87 1.11 -10.12
CA HIS A 144 25.83 0.12 -9.81
C HIS A 144 25.20 -0.46 -11.08
N ASP A 145 25.08 -1.78 -11.07
CA ASP A 145 24.86 -2.66 -12.22
C ASP A 145 23.40 -2.64 -12.74
N THR A 146 23.25 -1.93 -13.87
CA THR A 146 22.39 -2.07 -15.07
C THR A 146 20.90 -2.45 -14.99
N ALA A 147 20.06 -1.58 -15.58
CA ALA A 147 19.10 -1.92 -16.65
C ALA A 147 18.49 -0.66 -17.35
N ASN A 148 19.31 0.24 -17.92
CA ASN A 148 18.87 1.16 -18.99
C ASN A 148 20.09 1.66 -19.80
N PRO A 149 20.19 1.41 -21.12
CA PRO A 149 21.31 1.87 -21.94
C PRO A 149 21.31 3.39 -22.25
N ASN A 150 20.27 4.14 -21.84
CA ASN A 150 20.15 5.55 -22.18
C ASN A 150 20.45 6.54 -21.03
N THR A 151 20.82 6.07 -19.84
CA THR A 151 21.21 6.93 -18.70
C THR A 151 22.21 6.23 -17.78
N ASN A 152 23.50 6.57 -17.89
CA ASN A 152 24.60 5.98 -17.09
C ASN A 152 24.66 6.44 -15.61
N ASN A 153 23.55 6.85 -14.99
CA ASN A 153 23.56 7.61 -13.74
C ASN A 153 22.52 7.10 -12.73
N ILE A 154 22.87 6.22 -11.78
CA ILE A 154 21.93 5.80 -10.71
C ILE A 154 22.64 5.59 -9.36
N MET A 155 22.20 6.29 -8.30
CA MET A 155 22.72 6.19 -6.91
C MET A 155 22.04 5.10 -6.06
N PHE A 156 21.04 4.42 -6.61
CA PHE A 156 20.30 3.31 -6.00
C PHE A 156 20.10 2.21 -7.05
N LEU A 157 19.68 1.02 -6.64
CA LEU A 157 19.45 -0.05 -7.60
C LEU A 157 18.03 0.04 -8.19
N THR A 158 17.91 0.00 -9.52
CA THR A 158 16.63 -0.06 -10.24
C THR A 158 16.14 -1.48 -10.51
N ASN A 159 16.74 -2.46 -9.85
CA ASN A 159 16.47 -3.88 -10.04
C ASN A 159 15.58 -4.45 -8.91
N PHE A 160 14.63 -3.66 -8.41
CA PHE A 160 13.62 -4.22 -7.51
C PHE A 160 12.88 -5.36 -8.25
N PRO A 161 12.80 -6.55 -7.66
CA PRO A 161 12.36 -7.72 -8.39
C PRO A 161 10.85 -7.67 -8.66
N ASP A 162 10.45 -7.93 -9.91
CA ASP A 162 9.05 -7.95 -10.34
C ASP A 162 8.23 -9.05 -9.67
N GLN A 163 8.87 -10.06 -9.09
CA GLN A 163 8.28 -11.21 -8.39
C GLN A 163 9.14 -11.59 -7.18
N PRO A 164 8.60 -12.27 -6.15
CA PRO A 164 9.41 -12.75 -5.02
C PRO A 164 10.49 -13.72 -5.49
N THR A 165 11.76 -13.50 -5.12
CA THR A 165 12.88 -14.35 -5.56
C THR A 165 12.87 -15.75 -4.95
N THR A 166 12.13 -15.93 -3.86
CA THR A 166 11.97 -17.23 -3.18
C THR A 166 10.50 -17.43 -2.86
N PRO A 167 9.73 -17.98 -3.80
CA PRO A 167 8.32 -18.27 -3.59
C PRO A 167 8.12 -19.29 -2.47
N PHE A 168 7.06 -19.12 -1.70
CA PHE A 168 6.58 -20.07 -0.71
C PHE A 168 5.06 -19.98 -0.61
N ASN A 169 4.45 -20.80 0.23
CA ASN A 169 3.04 -20.63 0.56
C ASN A 169 2.87 -19.38 1.44
N TYR A 170 2.64 -18.22 0.82
CA TYR A 170 2.69 -16.91 1.48
C TYR A 170 1.74 -16.78 2.65
N THR A 171 0.56 -17.39 2.56
CA THR A 171 -0.46 -17.38 3.61
C THR A 171 -0.52 -18.68 4.42
N GLY A 172 0.43 -19.60 4.21
CA GLY A 172 0.45 -20.92 4.86
C GLY A 172 0.88 -20.87 6.32
N ALA A 173 0.73 -21.99 7.03
CA ALA A 173 1.23 -22.12 8.41
C ALA A 173 2.76 -22.28 8.47
N VAL A 174 3.37 -22.86 7.44
CA VAL A 174 4.81 -23.12 7.37
C VAL A 174 5.53 -21.93 6.76
N GLN A 175 6.32 -21.23 7.57
CA GLN A 175 7.09 -20.07 7.15
C GLN A 175 8.52 -20.44 6.76
N PRO A 176 9.19 -19.62 5.92
CA PRO A 176 10.62 -19.76 5.66
C PRO A 176 11.43 -19.75 6.95
N LYS A 177 12.48 -20.59 7.05
CA LYS A 177 13.36 -20.61 8.24
C LYS A 177 14.05 -19.27 8.46
N ASN A 178 14.45 -18.61 7.38
CA ASN A 178 15.04 -17.28 7.42
C ASN A 178 14.00 -16.24 7.00
N ILE A 179 13.55 -15.45 7.98
CA ILE A 179 12.62 -14.32 7.80
C ILE A 179 13.34 -12.97 7.95
N ALA A 180 14.68 -12.96 7.89
CA ALA A 180 15.45 -11.73 7.84
C ALA A 180 15.47 -11.21 6.40
N PRO A 181 14.95 -9.99 6.17
CA PRO A 181 14.93 -9.41 4.85
C PRO A 181 16.31 -8.88 4.47
N LYS A 182 16.55 -8.70 3.17
CA LYS A 182 17.72 -7.96 2.69
C LYS A 182 17.45 -6.47 2.89
N GLU A 183 18.30 -5.78 3.64
CA GLU A 183 18.21 -4.32 3.77
C GLU A 183 18.76 -3.66 2.49
N GLY A 184 18.11 -2.60 2.01
CA GLY A 184 18.66 -1.77 0.94
C GLY A 184 17.64 -0.90 0.21
N THR A 185 18.17 0.08 -0.52
CA THR A 185 17.39 1.00 -1.36
C THR A 185 17.30 0.45 -2.78
N ARG A 186 16.16 -0.15 -3.13
CA ARG A 186 15.87 -0.65 -4.48
C ARG A 186 14.53 -0.11 -4.98
N VAL A 187 14.50 0.33 -6.23
CA VAL A 187 13.29 0.88 -6.87
C VAL A 187 12.90 0.03 -8.09
N SER A 188 11.61 -0.05 -8.37
CA SER A 188 11.07 -0.74 -9.54
C SER A 188 11.07 0.20 -10.73
N TRP A 189 11.84 -0.14 -11.77
CA TRP A 189 11.89 0.64 -13.01
C TRP A 189 10.68 0.33 -13.89
N ILE A 190 9.99 1.39 -14.34
CA ILE A 190 8.79 1.31 -15.18
C ILE A 190 8.93 2.27 -16.37
N PRO A 191 8.72 1.79 -17.62
CA PRO A 191 8.66 2.67 -18.78
C PRO A 191 7.48 3.65 -18.68
N PHE A 192 7.68 4.87 -19.18
CA PHE A 192 6.59 5.83 -19.34
C PHE A 192 5.43 5.23 -20.13
N ASN A 193 4.21 5.51 -19.70
CA ASN A 193 2.95 5.10 -20.31
C ASN A 193 2.69 3.58 -20.31
N ALA A 194 3.51 2.78 -19.62
CA ALA A 194 3.25 1.35 -19.44
C ALA A 194 2.00 1.12 -18.59
N SER A 195 1.16 0.18 -18.99
CA SER A 195 0.03 -0.33 -18.21
C SER A 195 0.54 -1.36 -17.21
N VAL A 196 0.47 -1.06 -15.92
CA VAL A 196 1.02 -1.91 -14.86
C VAL A 196 -0.12 -2.67 -14.18
N GLN A 197 0.05 -3.99 -14.01
CA GLN A 197 -0.73 -4.79 -13.08
C GLN A 197 0.15 -5.16 -11.89
N LEU A 198 -0.20 -4.64 -10.72
CA LEU A 198 0.50 -4.91 -9.47
C LEU A 198 -0.38 -5.76 -8.57
N VAL A 199 0.08 -6.96 -8.24
CA VAL A 199 -0.52 -7.79 -7.20
C VAL A 199 0.25 -7.59 -5.91
N LEU A 200 -0.45 -7.16 -4.87
CA LEU A 200 0.07 -7.12 -3.51
C LEU A 200 -0.39 -8.38 -2.79
N GLN A 201 0.56 -9.22 -2.39
CA GLN A 201 0.32 -10.49 -1.71
C GLN A 201 0.70 -10.37 -0.24
N GLY A 202 -0.28 -10.43 0.66
CA GLY A 202 -0.02 -10.51 2.09
C GLY A 202 0.69 -11.82 2.45
N THR A 203 1.61 -11.78 3.40
CA THR A 203 2.26 -12.98 3.95
C THR A 203 1.79 -13.26 5.38
N SER A 204 2.00 -14.48 5.87
CA SER A 204 1.78 -14.88 7.26
C SER A 204 3.07 -14.87 8.10
N ILE A 205 4.15 -14.26 7.60
CA ILE A 205 5.39 -14.08 8.37
C ILE A 205 5.09 -13.21 9.58
N LEU A 206 5.30 -13.75 10.78
CA LEU A 206 4.96 -13.11 12.07
C LEU A 206 3.47 -12.80 12.28
N GLY A 207 2.59 -13.41 11.48
CA GLY A 207 1.15 -13.21 11.54
C GLY A 207 0.59 -12.69 10.22
N THR A 208 -0.71 -12.90 10.02
CA THR A 208 -1.45 -12.29 8.92
C THR A 208 -2.06 -10.99 9.39
N GLU A 209 -1.84 -9.91 8.64
CA GLU A 209 -2.37 -8.59 8.93
C GLU A 209 -2.85 -7.93 7.63
N SER A 210 -3.82 -7.04 7.74
CA SER A 210 -4.21 -6.15 6.65
C SER A 210 -3.25 -4.96 6.58
N HIS A 211 -2.61 -4.77 5.43
CA HIS A 211 -1.68 -3.66 5.23
C HIS A 211 -2.30 -2.61 4.31
N PRO A 212 -2.61 -1.38 4.77
CA PRO A 212 -3.05 -0.31 3.88
C PRO A 212 -1.85 0.15 3.06
N VAL A 213 -1.75 -0.25 1.79
CA VAL A 213 -0.65 0.16 0.91
C VAL A 213 -1.08 1.37 0.10
N HIS A 214 -0.28 2.43 0.18
CA HIS A 214 -0.44 3.68 -0.55
C HIS A 214 0.59 3.78 -1.68
N LEU A 215 0.19 4.34 -2.83
CA LEU A 215 1.08 4.66 -3.95
C LEU A 215 1.01 6.16 -4.23
N HIS A 216 2.17 6.82 -4.16
CA HIS A 216 2.31 8.24 -4.49
C HIS A 216 2.20 8.44 -6.01
N GLY A 217 1.81 9.64 -6.42
CA GLY A 217 1.79 10.04 -7.84
C GLY A 217 0.70 9.40 -8.71
N TYR A 218 -0.04 8.43 -8.17
CA TYR A 218 -1.03 7.65 -8.89
C TYR A 218 -2.26 7.38 -8.02
N ASN A 219 -3.43 7.40 -8.67
CA ASN A 219 -4.49 6.48 -8.30
C ASN A 219 -4.35 5.19 -9.12
N PHE A 220 -4.98 4.13 -8.66
CA PHE A 220 -5.04 2.83 -9.29
C PHE A 220 -6.45 2.24 -9.18
N PHE A 221 -6.80 1.38 -10.14
CA PHE A 221 -8.02 0.60 -10.12
C PHE A 221 -7.81 -0.70 -9.38
N VAL A 222 -8.65 -1.00 -8.37
CA VAL A 222 -8.63 -2.27 -7.66
C VAL A 222 -9.46 -3.30 -8.45
N VAL A 223 -8.79 -4.06 -9.30
CA VAL A 223 -9.46 -4.97 -10.27
C VAL A 223 -9.82 -6.33 -9.68
N GLY A 224 -9.15 -6.75 -8.59
CA GLY A 224 -9.41 -8.04 -7.97
C GLY A 224 -8.83 -8.13 -6.58
N ARG A 225 -9.33 -9.10 -5.81
CA ARG A 225 -8.83 -9.47 -4.48
C ARG A 225 -9.26 -10.89 -4.16
N GLY A 226 -8.57 -11.51 -3.22
CA GLY A 226 -8.92 -12.85 -2.76
C GLY A 226 -8.23 -13.20 -1.46
N ASN A 227 -8.67 -14.31 -0.88
CA ASN A 227 -8.01 -14.93 0.27
C ASN A 227 -6.95 -15.92 -0.22
N GLY A 228 -5.94 -16.19 0.62
CA GLY A 228 -4.87 -17.11 0.30
C GLY A 228 -3.82 -16.52 -0.64
N ASN A 229 -3.16 -17.40 -1.41
CA ASN A 229 -2.16 -17.01 -2.39
C ASN A 229 -2.82 -16.68 -3.73
N PHE A 230 -2.39 -15.59 -4.36
CA PHE A 230 -2.77 -15.25 -5.72
C PHE A 230 -2.36 -16.35 -6.70
N ASN A 231 -3.30 -16.77 -7.54
CA ASN A 231 -3.08 -17.68 -8.65
C ASN A 231 -3.23 -16.92 -9.97
N SER A 232 -2.08 -16.66 -10.61
CA SER A 232 -2.01 -15.93 -11.88
C SER A 232 -2.74 -16.59 -13.05
N SER A 233 -3.08 -17.88 -12.95
CA SER A 233 -3.78 -18.61 -14.00
C SER A 233 -5.30 -18.57 -13.86
N SER A 234 -5.84 -18.40 -12.64
CA SER A 234 -7.28 -18.48 -12.39
C SER A 234 -7.90 -17.16 -11.92
N ASP A 235 -7.21 -16.42 -11.06
CA ASP A 235 -7.78 -15.22 -10.43
C ASP A 235 -8.06 -14.07 -11.42
N PRO A 236 -7.23 -13.82 -12.46
CA PRO A 236 -7.50 -12.76 -13.43
C PRO A 236 -8.83 -12.92 -14.18
N ALA A 237 -9.36 -14.13 -14.30
CA ALA A 237 -10.65 -14.38 -14.95
C ALA A 237 -11.83 -13.73 -14.20
N ASN A 238 -11.67 -13.45 -12.91
CA ASN A 238 -12.68 -12.84 -12.06
C ASN A 238 -12.45 -11.34 -11.84
N PHE A 239 -11.50 -10.72 -12.54
CA PHE A 239 -11.22 -9.30 -12.36
C PHE A 239 -12.39 -8.43 -12.83
N ASN A 240 -12.78 -7.48 -11.98
CA ASN A 240 -13.65 -6.40 -12.38
C ASN A 240 -12.86 -5.41 -13.24
N LEU A 241 -13.06 -5.49 -14.55
CA LEU A 241 -12.48 -4.54 -15.50
C LEU A 241 -13.49 -3.50 -15.96
N ILE A 242 -14.72 -3.50 -15.45
CA ILE A 242 -15.79 -2.58 -15.90
C ILE A 242 -15.81 -1.34 -15.01
N ASP A 243 -16.08 -1.51 -13.72
CA ASP A 243 -16.27 -0.42 -12.75
C ASP A 243 -15.43 -0.59 -11.45
N PRO A 244 -14.17 -1.09 -11.50
CA PRO A 244 -13.35 -1.24 -10.30
C PRO A 244 -13.13 0.10 -9.62
N PRO A 245 -13.11 0.18 -8.27
CA PRO A 245 -12.91 1.43 -7.58
C PRO A 245 -11.49 1.97 -7.82
N GLU A 246 -11.43 3.26 -8.16
CA GLU A 246 -10.17 4.01 -8.27
C GLU A 246 -9.76 4.57 -6.89
N ARG A 247 -8.55 4.27 -6.43
CA ARG A 247 -8.02 4.65 -5.10
C ARG A 247 -6.52 4.92 -5.16
N ASN A 248 -5.97 5.63 -4.18
CA ASN A 248 -4.52 5.75 -3.98
C ASN A 248 -4.01 4.86 -2.83
N THR A 249 -4.91 4.33 -2.01
CA THR A 249 -4.60 3.49 -0.85
C THR A 249 -5.59 2.33 -0.78
N ILE A 250 -5.10 1.12 -0.52
CA ILE A 250 -5.92 -0.07 -0.41
C ILE A 250 -5.36 -1.02 0.66
N GLY A 251 -6.25 -1.55 1.50
CA GLY A 251 -5.90 -2.64 2.41
C GLY A 251 -5.64 -3.92 1.62
N VAL A 252 -4.42 -4.44 1.69
CA VAL A 252 -4.14 -5.82 1.29
C VAL A 252 -4.85 -6.73 2.30
N PRO A 253 -5.79 -7.61 1.87
CA PRO A 253 -6.59 -8.38 2.81
C PRO A 253 -5.74 -9.23 3.76
N LYS A 254 -6.20 -9.37 5.02
CA LYS A 254 -5.59 -10.26 6.01
C LYS A 254 -5.50 -11.68 5.43
N GLY A 255 -4.29 -12.17 5.22
CA GLY A 255 -4.06 -13.51 4.66
C GLY A 255 -4.57 -13.66 3.23
N GLY A 256 -4.48 -12.60 2.43
CA GLY A 256 -4.96 -12.59 1.05
C GLY A 256 -4.12 -11.71 0.13
N TRP A 257 -4.71 -11.33 -0.99
CA TRP A 257 -4.08 -10.54 -2.04
C TRP A 257 -5.04 -9.52 -2.63
N VAL A 258 -4.47 -8.49 -3.26
CA VAL A 258 -5.22 -7.50 -4.05
C VAL A 258 -4.47 -7.20 -5.35
N ALA A 259 -5.19 -7.11 -6.47
CA ALA A 259 -4.67 -6.81 -7.79
C ALA A 259 -5.09 -5.40 -8.21
N LEU A 260 -4.11 -4.60 -8.62
CA LEU A 260 -4.24 -3.20 -8.98
C LEU A 260 -3.87 -3.01 -10.46
N ARG A 261 -4.51 -2.06 -11.14
CA ARG A 261 -4.09 -1.59 -12.48
C ARG A 261 -3.99 -0.08 -12.51
N PHE A 262 -2.89 0.41 -13.10
CA PHE A 262 -2.70 1.84 -13.37
C PHE A 262 -1.82 2.02 -14.61
N ARG A 263 -1.84 3.22 -15.17
CA ARG A 263 -0.95 3.62 -16.27
C ARG A 263 0.18 4.45 -15.67
N ALA A 264 1.42 4.12 -15.97
CA ALA A 264 2.60 4.84 -15.48
C ALA A 264 2.88 6.09 -16.35
N ASP A 265 1.96 7.04 -16.38
CA ASP A 265 1.99 8.27 -17.18
C ASP A 265 2.47 9.52 -16.41
N ASN A 266 3.00 9.34 -15.20
CA ASN A 266 3.56 10.40 -14.38
C ASN A 266 5.07 10.14 -14.15
N PRO A 267 5.97 10.76 -14.93
CA PRO A 267 7.41 10.58 -14.80
C PRO A 267 7.92 11.04 -13.42
N GLY A 268 8.83 10.29 -12.81
CA GLY A 268 9.39 10.63 -11.51
C GLY A 268 9.75 9.42 -10.66
N VAL A 269 9.95 9.67 -9.37
CA VAL A 269 10.16 8.62 -8.37
C VAL A 269 9.02 8.68 -7.34
N TRP A 270 8.25 7.60 -7.26
CA TRP A 270 7.01 7.56 -6.50
C TRP A 270 7.06 6.48 -5.44
N PHE A 271 6.93 6.86 -4.17
CA PHE A 271 6.90 5.89 -3.09
C PHE A 271 5.64 5.03 -3.10
N MET A 272 5.83 3.76 -2.79
CA MET A 272 4.78 2.84 -2.42
C MET A 272 5.09 2.29 -1.04
N HIS A 273 4.20 2.47 -0.07
CA HIS A 273 4.47 2.07 1.31
C HIS A 273 3.21 1.67 2.05
N CYS A 274 3.36 0.89 3.13
CA CYS A 274 2.28 0.73 4.09
C CYS A 274 1.98 2.08 4.76
N HIS A 275 0.72 2.40 4.98
CA HIS A 275 0.28 3.62 5.64
C HIS A 275 0.10 3.45 7.16
N LEU A 276 0.65 2.37 7.70
CA LEU A 276 0.92 2.21 9.14
C LEU A 276 2.36 2.66 9.36
N GLU A 277 2.56 3.83 9.96
CA GLU A 277 3.87 4.48 10.10
C GLU A 277 4.94 3.57 10.73
N VAL A 278 4.52 2.73 11.68
CA VAL A 278 5.41 1.73 12.28
C VAL A 278 5.97 0.75 11.24
N HIS A 279 5.16 0.31 10.27
CA HIS A 279 5.61 -0.57 9.19
C HIS A 279 6.46 0.16 8.15
N THR A 280 6.15 1.41 7.81
CA THR A 280 7.00 2.27 6.99
C THR A 280 8.39 2.37 7.61
N SER A 281 8.47 2.69 8.90
CA SER A 281 9.73 2.80 9.65
C SER A 281 10.52 1.48 9.73
N TRP A 282 9.85 0.35 9.52
CA TRP A 282 10.44 -0.98 9.48
C TRP A 282 10.85 -1.43 8.07
N GLY A 283 10.61 -0.61 7.05
CA GLY A 283 11.01 -0.84 5.66
C GLY A 283 9.93 -1.50 4.78
N LEU A 284 8.65 -1.44 5.16
CA LEU A 284 7.52 -1.87 4.31
C LEU A 284 7.22 -0.84 3.22
N GLU A 285 8.22 -0.59 2.38
CA GLU A 285 8.18 0.44 1.35
C GLU A 285 9.06 0.05 0.16
N THR A 286 8.82 0.68 -0.97
CA THR A 286 9.67 0.70 -2.16
C THR A 286 9.31 1.95 -2.97
N ALA A 287 9.93 2.15 -4.13
CA ALA A 287 9.55 3.22 -5.04
C ALA A 287 9.44 2.71 -6.47
N PHE A 288 8.60 3.36 -7.25
CA PHE A 288 8.57 3.24 -8.71
C PHE A 288 9.37 4.37 -9.32
N LEU A 289 10.32 4.03 -10.20
CA LEU A 289 11.01 4.96 -11.07
C LEU A 289 10.33 4.92 -12.44
N VAL A 290 9.58 5.97 -12.77
CA VAL A 290 8.88 6.11 -14.04
C VAL A 290 9.69 7.02 -14.94
N THR A 291 10.14 6.50 -16.08
CA THR A 291 10.97 7.26 -17.02
C THR A 291 10.22 8.42 -17.65
N ASN A 292 10.95 9.36 -18.24
CA ASN A 292 10.37 10.38 -19.11
C ASN A 292 9.80 9.74 -20.40
N GLY A 293 8.74 10.37 -20.92
CA GLY A 293 8.20 10.13 -22.25
C GLY A 293 8.99 10.84 -23.34
N LYS A 294 8.48 10.79 -24.58
CA LYS A 294 9.15 11.36 -25.75
C LYS A 294 8.99 12.88 -25.85
N LYS A 295 7.89 13.44 -25.31
CA LYS A 295 7.60 14.87 -25.37
C LYS A 295 8.11 15.57 -24.11
N LYS A 296 8.39 16.86 -24.22
CA LYS A 296 8.76 17.71 -23.07
C LYS A 296 7.67 17.74 -21.99
N ALA A 297 6.40 17.72 -22.39
CA ALA A 297 5.27 17.66 -21.47
C ALA A 297 5.16 16.32 -20.72
N ASP A 298 5.72 15.25 -21.30
CA ASP A 298 5.75 13.91 -20.72
C ASP A 298 7.06 13.67 -19.95
N SER A 299 7.79 14.73 -19.59
CA SER A 299 9.08 14.66 -18.91
C SER A 299 9.01 15.36 -17.55
N LEU A 300 9.70 14.78 -16.57
CA LEU A 300 9.88 15.41 -15.27
C LEU A 300 10.59 16.77 -15.43
N GLN A 301 10.06 17.79 -14.78
CA GLN A 301 10.63 19.14 -14.80
C GLN A 301 11.93 19.19 -13.98
N PRO A 302 12.85 20.11 -14.27
CA PRO A 302 14.03 20.31 -13.45
C PRO A 302 13.65 20.63 -11.99
N PRO A 303 14.50 20.27 -11.01
CA PRO A 303 14.24 20.57 -9.61
C PRO A 303 14.14 22.10 -9.38
N PRO A 304 13.33 22.54 -8.41
CA PRO A 304 13.24 23.96 -8.08
C PRO A 304 14.57 24.45 -7.49
N GLN A 305 14.85 25.76 -7.62
CA GLN A 305 16.13 26.36 -7.21
C GLN A 305 16.36 26.31 -5.69
N ASP A 306 15.29 26.22 -4.92
CA ASP A 306 15.27 26.18 -3.45
C ASP A 306 15.09 24.76 -2.90
N LEU A 307 15.31 23.72 -3.72
CA LEU A 307 15.28 22.34 -3.24
C LEU A 307 16.26 22.16 -2.07
N PRO A 308 15.81 21.66 -0.90
CA PRO A 308 16.68 21.46 0.25
C PRO A 308 17.88 20.56 -0.07
N VAL A 309 19.05 20.97 0.42
CA VAL A 309 20.29 20.21 0.26
C VAL A 309 20.32 19.06 1.26
N CYS A 310 20.70 17.87 0.79
CA CYS A 310 20.85 16.64 1.59
C CYS A 310 22.12 16.65 2.45
#